data_AF-A0A932WP74-F1
#
_entry.id   AF-A0A932WP74-F1
#
_cell.length_a   1.000
_cell.length_b   1.000
_cell.length_c   1.000
_cell.angle_alpha   90.00
_cell.angle_beta   90.00
_cell.angle_gamma   90.00
#
_symmetry.space_group_name_H-M   'P 1'
#
loop_
_entity.id
_entity.type
_entity.pdbx_description
1 polymer ?
#
loop_
_entity_poly.entity_id
_entity_poly.type
_entity_poly.pdbx_seq_one_letter_code
_entity_poly.pdbx_strand_id
1 'polypeptide(L)'
;MARNRPQRASRLSLALMTALWCAAVRGDTLTPEVRDARRKEIAAKSGSERARLQQNFKDFRDENKFSEAQRDWLRQFARALKEDDRGEGKLRSVMNDYFDWLSTLTPGQRDDLRKESDPAKREKRVRDLLKKQQELADATGDKAGTKAPGPQGFRKEDLDGVLNVVEQAIRKYTTPEENEQLKKKRGVSRHSFILDLAFRPRPGFGPQALPQWWSKEALELMIEAVSHPGQKHRLRNIADKPQQARFMILNMLVQGIRTEYEAEYEKIKPDQAALERFFVQLNSEGQDEIMRLPFDQQQKKLFDAYMAKKSAEDPDNFPHPPQFLWLQRMQQAAAQRLNRPGDPPRPADADTSQREINKKKKDKPKGKAGKAGAEPE
;
A
#
# COMPACT_ATOMS: atom_id res chain seq x y z
N MET A 1 -36.10 37.67 16.62
CA MET A 1 -36.59 37.22 15.30
C MET A 1 -35.40 36.73 14.48
N ALA A 2 -35.20 35.41 14.43
CA ALA A 2 -34.12 34.77 13.67
C ALA A 2 -34.62 34.42 12.26
N ARG A 3 -33.82 34.70 11.22
CA ARG A 3 -34.04 34.17 9.87
C ARG A 3 -32.89 33.26 9.47
N ASN A 4 -33.25 31.99 9.32
CA ASN A 4 -32.47 30.85 8.85
C ASN A 4 -31.90 31.06 7.44
N ARG A 5 -30.63 30.67 7.27
CA ARG A 5 -30.07 30.23 5.99
C ARG A 5 -30.08 28.69 5.98
N PRO A 6 -30.57 28.01 4.93
CA PRO A 6 -30.49 26.56 4.88
C PRO A 6 -29.06 26.09 4.57
N GLN A 7 -28.51 25.32 5.49
CA GLN A 7 -27.24 24.62 5.34
C GLN A 7 -27.39 23.44 4.37
N ARG A 8 -26.43 23.34 3.43
CA ARG A 8 -26.21 22.17 2.58
C ARG A 8 -25.73 21.02 3.46
N ALA A 9 -26.52 19.95 3.55
CA ALA A 9 -26.16 18.75 4.29
C ALA A 9 -25.42 17.76 3.36
N SER A 10 -24.10 17.70 3.53
CA SER A 10 -23.25 16.64 3.00
C SER A 10 -23.54 15.33 3.71
N ARG A 11 -23.89 14.28 2.96
CA ARG A 11 -24.04 12.92 3.46
C ARG A 11 -23.30 11.95 2.54
N LEU A 12 -22.12 11.49 2.95
CA LEU A 12 -21.38 10.42 2.28
C LEU A 12 -20.73 9.51 3.31
N SER A 13 -21.43 8.45 3.69
CA SER A 13 -20.78 7.27 4.25
C SER A 13 -21.70 6.06 4.26
N LEU A 14 -21.28 5.02 3.55
CA LEU A 14 -21.61 3.58 3.66
C LEU A 14 -21.89 3.02 2.26
N ALA A 15 -20.97 2.26 1.68
CA ALA A 15 -21.30 1.10 0.84
C ALA A 15 -20.02 0.45 0.30
N LEU A 16 -19.84 -0.81 0.66
CA LEU A 16 -19.08 -1.77 -0.14
C LEU A 16 -20.10 -2.66 -0.87
N MET A 17 -19.74 -3.08 -2.09
CA MET A 17 -20.33 -4.16 -2.88
C MET A 17 -21.62 -3.87 -3.66
N THR A 18 -21.53 -3.15 -4.78
CA THR A 18 -22.41 -3.38 -5.94
C THR A 18 -21.73 -2.95 -7.25
N ALA A 19 -20.92 -3.84 -7.84
CA ALA A 19 -20.73 -3.82 -9.29
C ALA A 19 -21.82 -4.70 -9.91
N LEU A 20 -22.44 -4.18 -10.97
CA LEU A 20 -23.53 -4.77 -11.78
C LEU A 20 -24.93 -4.76 -11.16
N TRP A 21 -25.55 -3.58 -11.08
CA TRP A 21 -26.99 -3.39 -11.39
C TRP A 21 -27.31 -1.89 -11.61
N CYS A 22 -27.01 -1.37 -12.79
CA CYS A 22 -27.53 -0.08 -13.27
C CYS A 22 -28.34 -0.32 -14.54
N ALA A 23 -29.61 -0.67 -14.39
CA ALA A 23 -30.68 -0.44 -15.38
C ALA A 23 -32.01 -0.90 -14.78
N ALA A 24 -32.45 -0.19 -13.75
CA ALA A 24 -33.85 -0.15 -13.38
C ALA A 24 -34.13 1.29 -12.94
N VAL A 25 -35.21 1.88 -13.46
CA VAL A 25 -35.71 3.23 -13.16
C VAL A 25 -35.08 4.39 -13.96
N ARG A 26 -35.04 4.23 -15.28
CA ARG A 26 -35.89 4.95 -16.27
C ARG A 26 -36.07 3.96 -17.42
N GLY A 27 -37.21 3.97 -18.12
CA GLY A 27 -37.62 2.93 -19.07
C GLY A 27 -36.74 2.76 -20.32
N ASP A 28 -35.46 2.42 -20.16
CA ASP A 28 -34.66 1.76 -21.19
C ASP A 28 -34.80 0.26 -20.97
N THR A 29 -35.54 -0.36 -21.88
CA THR A 29 -35.57 -1.81 -22.03
C THR A 29 -34.14 -2.28 -22.27
N LEU A 30 -33.54 -2.97 -21.29
CA LEU A 30 -32.31 -3.72 -21.50
C LEU A 30 -32.53 -4.58 -22.75
N THR A 31 -31.71 -4.38 -23.78
CA THR A 31 -31.82 -5.18 -25.00
C THR A 31 -31.74 -6.68 -24.63
N PRO A 32 -32.46 -7.56 -25.35
CA PRO A 32 -32.40 -9.00 -25.10
C PRO A 32 -30.95 -9.51 -25.01
N GLU A 33 -30.06 -8.98 -25.85
CA GLU A 33 -28.63 -9.28 -25.89
C GLU A 33 -27.90 -8.99 -24.58
N VAL A 34 -28.15 -7.83 -23.95
CA VAL A 34 -27.53 -7.48 -22.66
C VAL A 34 -28.07 -8.36 -21.53
N ARG A 35 -29.34 -8.77 -21.60
CA ARG A 35 -29.93 -9.71 -20.63
C ARG A 35 -29.30 -11.09 -20.74
N ASP A 36 -29.10 -11.57 -21.96
CA ASP A 36 -28.51 -12.89 -22.20
C ASP A 36 -27.01 -12.93 -21.87
N ALA A 37 -26.27 -11.87 -22.19
CA ALA A 37 -24.87 -11.74 -21.77
C ALA A 37 -24.72 -11.79 -20.24
N ARG A 38 -25.61 -11.11 -19.51
CA ARG A 38 -25.62 -11.14 -18.03
C ARG A 38 -26.00 -12.51 -17.47
N ARG A 39 -26.96 -13.20 -18.09
CA ARG A 39 -27.33 -14.57 -17.69
C ARG A 39 -26.14 -15.53 -17.85
N LYS A 40 -25.42 -15.44 -18.98
CA LYS A 40 -24.20 -16.22 -19.23
C LYS A 40 -23.11 -15.90 -18.20
N GLU A 41 -22.90 -14.63 -17.88
CA GLU A 41 -21.92 -14.21 -16.87
C GLU A 41 -22.24 -14.75 -15.47
N ILE A 42 -23.51 -14.67 -15.05
CA ILE A 42 -23.94 -15.20 -13.75
C ILE A 42 -23.80 -16.73 -13.73
N ALA A 43 -24.16 -17.41 -14.83
CA ALA A 43 -24.03 -18.86 -14.95
C ALA A 43 -22.56 -19.34 -14.89
N ALA A 44 -21.62 -18.52 -15.36
CA ALA A 44 -20.19 -18.81 -15.32
C ALA A 44 -19.55 -18.63 -13.92
N LYS A 45 -20.25 -18.02 -12.96
CA LYS A 45 -19.74 -17.85 -11.59
C LYS A 45 -19.90 -19.13 -10.76
N SER A 46 -19.03 -19.30 -9.77
CA SER A 46 -19.09 -20.44 -8.85
C SER A 46 -20.42 -20.48 -8.06
N GLY A 47 -20.75 -21.65 -7.49
CA GLY A 47 -21.99 -21.81 -6.72
C GLY A 47 -22.10 -20.84 -5.53
N SER A 48 -20.98 -20.60 -4.83
CA SER A 48 -20.91 -19.67 -3.69
C SER A 48 -21.09 -18.21 -4.13
N GLU A 49 -20.50 -17.81 -5.26
CA GLU A 49 -20.68 -16.46 -5.81
C GLU A 49 -22.11 -16.22 -6.30
N ARG A 50 -22.73 -17.21 -6.94
CA ARG A 50 -24.15 -17.13 -7.35
C ARG A 50 -25.07 -16.98 -6.14
N ALA A 51 -24.85 -17.77 -5.08
CA ALA A 51 -25.61 -17.65 -3.84
C ALA A 51 -25.44 -16.27 -3.19
N ARG A 52 -24.20 -15.74 -3.16
CA ARG A 52 -23.91 -14.40 -2.65
C ARG A 52 -24.60 -13.30 -3.47
N LEU A 53 -24.57 -13.39 -4.80
CA LEU A 53 -25.26 -12.44 -5.68
C LEU A 53 -26.77 -12.47 -5.48
N GLN A 54 -27.35 -13.66 -5.32
CA GLN A 54 -28.77 -13.82 -5.04
C GLN A 54 -29.16 -13.20 -3.70
N GLN A 55 -28.35 -13.40 -2.65
CA GLN A 55 -28.58 -12.79 -1.35
C GLN A 55 -28.45 -11.27 -1.40
N ASN A 56 -27.42 -10.73 -2.06
CA ASN A 56 -27.26 -9.29 -2.25
C ASN A 56 -28.44 -8.67 -3.00
N PHE A 57 -28.95 -9.37 -4.02
CA PHE A 57 -30.12 -8.92 -4.77
C PHE A 57 -31.40 -8.92 -3.92
N LYS A 58 -31.59 -9.97 -3.10
CA LYS A 58 -32.68 -10.04 -2.13
C LYS A 58 -32.60 -8.87 -1.14
N ASP A 59 -31.40 -8.63 -0.60
CA ASP A 59 -31.16 -7.55 0.35
C ASP A 59 -31.38 -6.17 -0.27
N PHE A 60 -30.95 -5.96 -1.50
CA PHE A 60 -31.19 -4.73 -2.24
C PHE A 60 -32.68 -4.46 -2.48
N ARG A 61 -33.50 -5.51 -2.66
CA ARG A 61 -34.95 -5.37 -2.86
C ARG A 61 -35.73 -5.24 -1.55
N ASP A 62 -35.16 -5.64 -0.43
CA ASP A 62 -35.79 -5.57 0.88
C ASP A 62 -35.87 -4.10 1.35
N GLU A 63 -37.10 -3.60 1.47
CA GLU A 63 -37.39 -2.21 1.87
C GLU A 63 -36.99 -1.92 3.31
N ASN A 64 -36.86 -2.96 4.15
CA ASN A 64 -36.35 -2.83 5.51
C ASN A 64 -34.82 -2.64 5.54
N LYS A 65 -34.12 -3.01 4.46
CA LYS A 65 -32.67 -2.88 4.34
C LYS A 65 -32.26 -1.64 3.55
N PHE A 66 -32.98 -1.32 2.48
CA PHE A 66 -32.74 -0.11 1.68
C PHE A 66 -34.03 0.58 1.27
N SER A 67 -34.15 1.86 1.62
CA SER A 67 -35.23 2.73 1.11
C SER A 67 -35.02 3.06 -0.37
N GLU A 68 -36.07 3.48 -1.09
CA GLU A 68 -35.95 3.81 -2.52
C GLU A 68 -34.90 4.90 -2.79
N ALA A 69 -34.81 5.90 -1.91
CA ALA A 69 -33.78 6.94 -2.00
C ALA A 69 -32.34 6.36 -1.88
N GLN A 70 -32.15 5.36 -1.01
CA GLN A 70 -30.86 4.67 -0.89
C GLN A 70 -30.58 3.80 -2.11
N ARG A 71 -31.59 3.12 -2.65
CA ARG A 71 -31.46 2.31 -3.88
C ARG A 71 -31.11 3.19 -5.07
N ASP A 72 -31.74 4.35 -5.22
CA ASP A 72 -31.43 5.32 -6.26
C ASP A 72 -30.02 5.90 -6.12
N TRP A 73 -29.62 6.21 -4.89
CA TRP A 73 -28.25 6.65 -4.64
C TRP A 73 -27.22 5.59 -5.03
N LEU A 74 -27.44 4.31 -4.67
CA LEU A 74 -26.56 3.20 -5.07
C LEU A 74 -26.49 3.05 -6.60
N ARG A 75 -27.64 3.19 -7.30
CA ARG A 75 -27.69 3.18 -8.77
C ARG A 75 -26.89 4.33 -9.38
N GLN A 76 -26.95 5.53 -8.80
CA GLN A 76 -26.18 6.69 -9.26
C GLN A 76 -24.68 6.52 -8.99
N PHE A 77 -24.32 6.02 -7.81
CA PHE A 77 -22.94 5.76 -7.43
C PHE A 77 -22.27 4.72 -8.34
N ALA A 78 -22.98 3.64 -8.66
CA ALA A 78 -22.49 2.64 -9.61
C ALA A 78 -22.33 3.17 -11.04
N ARG A 79 -23.13 4.16 -11.47
CA ARG A 79 -22.89 4.88 -12.74
C ARG A 79 -21.63 5.71 -12.67
N ALA A 80 -21.45 6.47 -11.59
CA ALA A 80 -20.25 7.28 -11.37
C ALA A 80 -18.97 6.44 -11.38
N LEU A 81 -18.98 5.25 -10.77
CA LEU A 81 -17.85 4.30 -10.85
C LEU A 81 -17.58 3.81 -12.27
N LYS A 82 -18.63 3.53 -13.05
CA LYS A 82 -18.47 3.08 -14.44
C LYS A 82 -17.97 4.19 -15.37
N GLU A 83 -18.32 5.44 -15.07
CA GLU A 83 -17.81 6.61 -15.77
C GLU A 83 -16.36 6.93 -15.38
N ASP A 84 -16.02 6.79 -14.09
CA ASP A 84 -14.65 6.90 -13.56
C ASP A 84 -13.71 5.83 -14.13
N ASP A 85 -14.20 4.61 -14.40
CA ASP A 85 -13.43 3.58 -15.11
C ASP A 85 -12.99 4.02 -16.52
N ARG A 86 -13.65 5.03 -17.12
CA ARG A 86 -13.25 5.62 -18.41
C ARG A 86 -12.27 6.80 -18.26
N GLY A 87 -12.15 7.37 -17.06
CA GLY A 87 -11.28 8.50 -16.74
C GLY A 87 -10.41 8.20 -15.52
N GLU A 88 -9.23 7.63 -15.73
CA GLU A 88 -8.19 7.37 -14.72
C GLU A 88 -8.55 6.53 -13.46
N GLY A 89 -9.83 6.23 -13.18
CA GLY A 89 -10.24 5.33 -12.09
C GLY A 89 -10.01 5.87 -10.67
N LYS A 90 -10.06 7.21 -10.49
CA LYS A 90 -9.70 7.87 -9.22
C LYS A 90 -10.67 7.56 -8.09
N LEU A 91 -11.98 7.53 -8.36
CA LEU A 91 -12.99 7.18 -7.36
C LEU A 91 -12.83 5.72 -6.93
N ARG A 92 -12.56 4.83 -7.88
CA ARG A 92 -12.29 3.42 -7.61
C ARG A 92 -11.04 3.22 -6.77
N SER A 93 -9.97 3.98 -7.04
CA SER A 93 -8.75 3.97 -6.22
C SER A 93 -9.03 4.35 -4.78
N VAL A 94 -9.72 5.48 -4.56
CA VAL A 94 -10.06 5.96 -3.20
C VAL A 94 -10.91 4.94 -2.43
N MET A 95 -11.81 4.24 -3.12
CA MET A 95 -12.60 3.17 -2.48
C MET A 95 -11.75 1.99 -2.06
N ASN A 96 -10.82 1.55 -2.90
CA ASN A 96 -9.91 0.46 -2.57
C ASN A 96 -9.00 0.86 -1.39
N ASP A 97 -8.44 2.06 -1.43
CA ASP A 97 -7.61 2.60 -0.33
C ASP A 97 -8.38 2.64 0.99
N TYR A 98 -9.66 3.02 0.96
CA TYR A 98 -10.52 3.01 2.13
C TYR A 98 -10.84 1.60 2.63
N PHE A 99 -11.09 0.64 1.73
CA PHE A 99 -11.35 -0.75 2.10
C PHE A 99 -10.11 -1.40 2.72
N ASP A 100 -8.96 -1.20 2.09
CA ASP A 100 -7.68 -1.68 2.59
C ASP A 100 -7.37 -1.05 3.95
N TRP A 101 -7.62 0.26 4.12
CA TRP A 101 -7.49 0.92 5.41
C TRP A 101 -8.42 0.35 6.48
N LEU A 102 -9.69 0.06 6.16
CA LEU A 102 -10.61 -0.58 7.13
C LEU A 102 -10.06 -1.92 7.64
N SER A 103 -9.31 -2.65 6.81
CA SER A 103 -8.66 -3.91 7.20
C SER A 103 -7.57 -3.74 8.27
N THR A 104 -7.11 -2.51 8.50
CA THR A 104 -6.10 -2.17 9.53
C THR A 104 -6.71 -1.82 10.88
N LEU A 105 -8.02 -1.59 10.93
CA LEU A 105 -8.73 -1.28 12.16
C LEU A 105 -9.03 -2.54 12.97
N THR A 106 -9.09 -2.40 14.29
CA THR A 106 -9.58 -3.45 15.19
C THR A 106 -11.07 -3.75 14.93
N PRO A 107 -11.57 -4.96 15.28
CA PRO A 107 -12.98 -5.30 15.12
C PRO A 107 -13.93 -4.26 15.76
N GLY A 108 -13.63 -3.76 16.96
CA GLY A 108 -14.42 -2.74 17.64
C GLY A 108 -14.47 -1.41 16.88
N GLN A 109 -13.34 -0.93 16.36
CA GLN A 109 -13.28 0.31 15.58
C GLN A 109 -14.06 0.22 14.26
N ARG A 110 -14.02 -0.95 13.58
CA ARG A 110 -14.84 -1.17 12.38
C ARG A 110 -16.33 -1.14 12.71
N ASP A 111 -16.70 -1.75 13.83
CA ASP A 111 -18.09 -1.82 14.27
C ASP A 111 -18.63 -0.44 14.67
N ASP A 112 -17.79 0.38 15.31
CA ASP A 112 -18.11 1.77 15.64
C ASP A 112 -18.33 2.63 14.39
N LEU A 113 -17.47 2.48 13.38
CA LEU A 113 -17.65 3.15 12.09
C LEU A 113 -18.92 2.66 11.38
N ARG A 114 -19.27 1.38 11.51
CA ARG A 114 -20.46 0.79 10.89
C ARG A 114 -21.75 1.31 11.53
N LYS A 115 -21.77 1.48 12.86
CA LYS A 115 -22.93 1.95 13.63
C LYS A 115 -23.19 3.44 13.47
N GLU A 116 -22.15 4.24 13.22
CA GLU A 116 -22.28 5.69 13.04
C GLU A 116 -23.00 6.01 11.72
N SER A 117 -24.29 6.33 11.76
CA SER A 117 -25.10 6.59 10.56
C SER A 117 -24.94 8.00 9.98
N ASP A 118 -24.42 8.94 10.77
CA ASP A 118 -24.19 10.32 10.35
C ASP A 118 -22.83 10.43 9.62
N PRO A 119 -22.83 10.84 8.33
CA PRO A 119 -21.61 10.92 7.55
C PRO A 119 -20.57 11.92 8.04
N ALA A 120 -21.00 13.06 8.55
CA ALA A 120 -20.05 14.07 9.06
C ALA A 120 -19.35 13.55 10.32
N LYS A 121 -20.08 12.82 11.18
CA LYS A 121 -19.51 12.16 12.36
C LYS A 121 -18.63 10.99 11.97
N ARG A 122 -19.02 10.19 10.97
CA ARG A 122 -18.19 9.07 10.51
C ARG A 122 -16.89 9.57 9.89
N GLU A 123 -16.94 10.61 9.06
CA GLU A 123 -15.74 11.23 8.51
C GLU A 123 -14.83 11.75 9.61
N LYS A 124 -15.38 12.46 10.62
CA LYS A 124 -14.61 12.90 11.78
C LYS A 124 -13.94 11.72 12.50
N ARG A 125 -14.66 10.63 12.75
CA ARG A 125 -14.10 9.40 13.35
C ARG A 125 -12.99 8.79 12.49
N VAL A 126 -13.14 8.77 11.17
CA VAL A 126 -12.09 8.30 10.25
C VAL A 126 -10.83 9.16 10.41
N ARG A 127 -10.97 10.49 10.42
CA ARG A 127 -9.83 11.40 10.64
C ARG A 127 -9.18 11.19 12.01
N ASP A 128 -9.97 11.02 13.06
CA ASP A 128 -9.48 10.79 14.42
C ASP A 128 -8.73 9.46 14.52
N LEU A 129 -9.23 8.39 13.86
CA LEU A 129 -8.56 7.10 13.80
C LEU A 129 -7.25 7.16 13.01
N LEU A 130 -7.24 7.83 11.86
CA LEU A 130 -6.03 8.09 11.08
C LEU A 130 -5.00 8.89 11.88
N LYS A 131 -5.44 9.89 12.64
CA LYS A 131 -4.56 10.70 13.49
C LYS A 131 -3.96 9.89 14.63
N LYS A 132 -4.78 9.10 15.35
CA LYS A 132 -4.30 8.18 16.40
C LYS A 132 -3.31 7.16 15.87
N GLN A 133 -3.60 6.62 14.68
CA GLN A 133 -2.70 5.76 13.95
C GLN A 133 -1.35 6.47 13.71
N GLN A 134 -1.37 7.68 13.15
CA GLN A 134 -0.16 8.47 12.90
C GLN A 134 0.63 8.76 14.18
N GLU A 135 -0.04 9.20 15.25
CA GLU A 135 0.57 9.50 16.55
C GLU A 135 1.21 8.26 17.19
N LEU A 136 0.57 7.09 17.08
CA LEU A 136 1.14 5.83 17.56
C LEU A 136 2.41 5.48 16.80
N ALA A 137 2.42 5.64 15.47
CA ALA A 137 3.59 5.36 14.64
C ALA A 137 4.75 6.35 14.86
N ASP A 138 4.44 7.60 15.19
CA ASP A 138 5.42 8.62 15.54
C ASP A 138 5.99 8.38 16.97
N ALA A 139 5.17 7.88 17.90
CA ALA A 139 5.56 7.66 19.30
C ALA A 139 6.40 6.39 19.54
N THR A 140 6.14 5.29 18.82
CA THR A 140 6.93 4.05 18.98
C THR A 140 8.20 4.03 18.15
N GLY A 141 8.44 5.02 17.27
CA GLY A 141 9.50 4.95 16.26
C GLY A 141 9.31 3.83 15.23
N ASP A 142 8.31 2.97 15.46
CA ASP A 142 7.83 1.93 14.58
C ASP A 142 6.91 2.56 13.54
N LYS A 143 7.51 2.91 12.40
CA LYS A 143 6.80 2.99 11.11
C LYS A 143 6.22 1.63 10.64
N ALA A 144 5.94 0.72 11.57
CA ALA A 144 5.39 -0.61 11.36
C ALA A 144 3.93 -0.73 11.86
N GLY A 145 3.46 0.18 12.73
CA GLY A 145 2.13 0.11 13.35
C GLY A 145 0.98 0.71 12.55
N THR A 146 1.29 1.48 11.50
CA THR A 146 0.29 2.08 10.61
C THR A 146 0.49 1.65 9.17
N LYS A 147 -0.27 0.65 8.75
CA LYS A 147 -0.62 0.55 7.34
C LYS A 147 -1.68 1.63 7.04
N ALA A 148 -1.30 2.91 7.04
CA ALA A 148 -1.75 3.76 5.93
C ALA A 148 -1.44 2.95 4.65
N PRO A 149 -2.28 2.90 3.59
CA PRO A 149 -2.03 2.03 2.45
C PRO A 149 -0.58 2.25 2.05
N GLY A 150 0.26 1.27 2.42
CA GLY A 150 1.68 1.37 2.19
C GLY A 150 1.82 1.53 0.68
N PRO A 151 2.94 2.04 0.16
CA PRO A 151 3.18 1.85 -1.25
C PRO A 151 2.97 0.36 -1.54
N GLN A 152 1.89 0.07 -2.28
CA GLN A 152 1.56 -1.29 -2.68
C GLN A 152 2.81 -1.83 -3.34
N GLY A 153 3.25 -3.02 -2.94
CA GLY A 153 4.40 -3.66 -3.56
C GLY A 153 4.25 -3.68 -5.07
N PHE A 154 5.35 -3.85 -5.77
CA PHE A 154 5.25 -4.17 -7.19
C PHE A 154 4.37 -5.41 -7.36
N ARG A 155 3.49 -5.37 -8.37
CA ARG A 155 2.81 -6.58 -8.84
C ARG A 155 3.86 -7.55 -9.34
N LYS A 156 3.52 -8.83 -9.46
CA LYS A 156 4.49 -9.85 -9.85
C LYS A 156 5.22 -9.50 -11.15
N GLU A 157 4.48 -9.05 -12.17
CA GLU A 157 5.03 -8.71 -13.47
C GLU A 157 5.98 -7.49 -13.41
N ASP A 158 5.60 -6.48 -12.63
CA ASP A 158 6.42 -5.28 -12.41
C ASP A 158 7.64 -5.62 -11.55
N LEU A 159 7.49 -6.51 -10.56
CA LEU A 159 8.56 -6.96 -9.68
C LEU A 159 9.63 -7.70 -10.49
N ASP A 160 9.21 -8.65 -11.32
CA ASP A 160 10.09 -9.39 -12.23
C ASP A 160 10.83 -8.43 -13.17
N GLY A 161 10.10 -7.47 -13.76
CA GLY A 161 10.66 -6.46 -14.66
C GLY A 161 11.71 -5.59 -13.99
N VAL A 162 11.40 -5.04 -12.81
CA VAL A 162 12.33 -4.19 -12.05
C VAL A 162 13.54 -4.99 -11.56
N LEU A 163 13.34 -6.20 -11.04
CA LEU A 163 14.45 -7.05 -10.56
C LEU A 163 15.35 -7.52 -11.70
N ASN A 164 14.83 -7.71 -12.92
CA ASN A 164 15.66 -7.98 -14.08
C ASN A 164 16.58 -6.79 -14.42
N VAL A 165 16.10 -5.55 -14.27
CA VAL A 165 16.95 -4.35 -14.41
C VAL A 165 18.03 -4.33 -13.32
N VAL A 166 17.68 -4.64 -12.07
CA VAL A 166 18.65 -4.75 -10.97
C VAL A 166 19.68 -5.84 -11.27
N GLU A 167 19.26 -7.03 -11.70
CA GLU A 167 20.14 -8.14 -12.07
C GLU A 167 21.16 -7.70 -13.14
N GLN A 168 20.69 -7.06 -14.21
CA GLN A 168 21.56 -6.55 -15.28
C GLN A 168 22.55 -5.50 -14.78
N ALA A 169 22.10 -4.60 -13.89
CA ALA A 169 22.95 -3.56 -13.32
C ALA A 169 24.04 -4.13 -12.41
N ILE A 170 23.75 -5.24 -11.69
CA ILE A 170 24.71 -5.86 -10.77
C ILE A 170 25.63 -6.89 -11.43
N ARG A 171 25.32 -7.39 -12.64
CA ARG A 171 26.10 -8.43 -13.34
C ARG A 171 27.60 -8.17 -13.43
N LYS A 172 27.98 -6.90 -13.63
CA LYS A 172 29.39 -6.46 -13.71
C LYS A 172 30.17 -6.71 -12.42
N TYR A 173 29.43 -6.91 -11.34
CA TYR A 173 29.92 -7.00 -9.99
C TYR A 173 29.64 -8.37 -9.35
N THR A 174 29.07 -9.31 -10.08
CA THR A 174 28.80 -10.70 -9.63
C THR A 174 29.85 -11.64 -10.18
N THR A 175 30.20 -12.67 -9.41
CA THR A 175 31.10 -13.75 -9.83
C THR A 175 30.42 -14.72 -10.80
N PRO A 176 31.17 -15.50 -11.61
CA PRO A 176 30.59 -16.55 -12.46
C PRO A 176 29.75 -17.56 -11.66
N GLU A 177 30.21 -17.95 -10.46
CA GLU A 177 29.52 -18.89 -9.57
C GLU A 177 28.17 -18.34 -9.11
N GLU A 178 28.11 -17.06 -8.73
CA GLU A 178 26.86 -16.38 -8.35
C GLU A 178 25.88 -16.29 -9.51
N ASN A 179 26.38 -16.06 -10.73
CA ASN A 179 25.55 -16.06 -11.93
C ASN A 179 24.97 -17.46 -12.22
N GLU A 180 25.75 -18.52 -12.01
CA GLU A 180 25.24 -19.90 -12.12
C GLU A 180 24.20 -20.22 -11.03
N GLN A 181 24.39 -19.71 -9.80
CA GLN A 181 23.39 -19.84 -8.75
C GLN A 181 22.09 -19.09 -9.09
N LEU A 182 22.18 -17.87 -9.62
CA LEU A 182 21.02 -17.09 -10.08
C LEU A 182 20.17 -17.85 -11.11
N LYS A 183 20.81 -18.57 -12.04
CA LYS A 183 20.10 -19.38 -13.05
C LYS A 183 19.33 -20.55 -12.47
N LYS A 184 19.79 -21.11 -11.35
CA LYS A 184 19.16 -22.26 -10.67
C LYS A 184 17.96 -21.83 -9.83
N LYS A 185 17.98 -20.61 -9.29
CA LYS A 185 16.92 -20.09 -8.41
C LYS A 185 15.70 -19.61 -9.17
N ARG A 186 14.52 -19.72 -8.55
CA ARG A 186 13.23 -19.27 -9.10
C ARG A 186 12.40 -18.55 -8.03
N GLY A 187 11.38 -17.82 -8.46
CA GLY A 187 10.42 -17.13 -7.59
C GLY A 187 11.09 -16.26 -6.52
N VAL A 188 10.58 -16.35 -5.29
CA VAL A 188 11.02 -15.57 -4.14
C VAL A 188 12.50 -15.79 -3.80
N SER A 189 12.98 -17.03 -3.93
CA SER A 189 14.39 -17.36 -3.71
C SER A 189 15.31 -16.64 -4.68
N ARG A 190 14.91 -16.52 -5.95
CA ARG A 190 15.68 -15.74 -6.94
C ARG A 190 15.63 -14.25 -6.62
N HIS A 191 14.46 -13.71 -6.30
CA HIS A 191 14.27 -12.29 -6.03
C HIS A 191 15.06 -11.83 -4.80
N SER A 192 15.01 -12.61 -3.73
CA SER A 192 15.78 -12.36 -2.51
C SER A 192 17.29 -12.41 -2.79
N PHE A 193 17.74 -13.40 -3.56
CA PHE A 193 19.16 -13.54 -3.92
C PHE A 193 19.68 -12.37 -4.78
N ILE A 194 18.88 -11.87 -5.73
CA ILE A 194 19.22 -10.67 -6.52
C ILE A 194 19.45 -9.48 -5.58
N LEU A 195 18.54 -9.22 -4.64
CA LEU A 195 18.68 -8.11 -3.71
C LEU A 195 19.85 -8.28 -2.75
N ASP A 196 20.11 -9.49 -2.28
CA ASP A 196 21.28 -9.77 -1.44
C ASP A 196 22.58 -9.47 -2.17
N LEU A 197 22.70 -9.88 -3.44
CA LEU A 197 23.86 -9.53 -4.29
C LEU A 197 23.97 -8.03 -4.55
N ALA A 198 22.83 -7.36 -4.74
CA ALA A 198 22.76 -5.93 -5.01
C ALA A 198 23.19 -5.08 -3.80
N PHE A 199 22.88 -5.52 -2.59
CA PHE A 199 23.11 -4.75 -1.36
C PHE A 199 24.21 -5.32 -0.45
N ARG A 200 24.91 -6.36 -0.88
CA ARG A 200 26.05 -6.91 -0.15
C ARG A 200 27.15 -5.84 0.02
N PRO A 201 27.72 -5.67 1.24
CA PRO A 201 28.90 -4.84 1.42
C PRO A 201 30.05 -5.34 0.54
N ARG A 202 30.69 -4.42 -0.17
CA ARG A 202 31.84 -4.73 -1.03
C ARG A 202 33.11 -4.15 -0.42
N PRO A 203 34.24 -4.88 -0.48
CA PRO A 203 35.54 -4.35 -0.07
C PRO A 203 35.82 -3.02 -0.79
N GLY A 204 36.25 -2.01 -0.05
CA GLY A 204 36.53 -0.66 -0.60
C GLY A 204 35.35 0.30 -0.61
N PHE A 205 34.14 -0.12 -0.23
CA PHE A 205 33.00 0.77 -0.05
C PHE A 205 32.70 0.98 1.44
N GLY A 206 32.67 2.24 1.85
CA GLY A 206 32.24 2.58 3.20
C GLY A 206 30.81 2.09 3.46
N PRO A 207 30.45 1.77 4.72
CA PRO A 207 29.13 1.24 5.10
C PRO A 207 27.95 2.20 4.80
N GLN A 208 28.22 3.38 4.25
CA GLN A 208 27.26 4.45 4.03
C GLN A 208 27.10 4.85 2.55
N ALA A 209 27.85 4.25 1.62
CA ALA A 209 27.72 4.54 0.21
C ALA A 209 26.53 3.77 -0.39
N LEU A 210 25.69 4.45 -1.17
CA LEU A 210 24.72 3.75 -2.01
C LEU A 210 25.47 2.80 -2.96
N PRO A 211 24.92 1.62 -3.26
CA PRO A 211 25.52 0.72 -4.24
C PRO A 211 25.80 1.44 -5.56
N GLN A 212 26.98 1.22 -6.14
CA GLN A 212 27.40 1.89 -7.39
C GLN A 212 26.47 1.58 -8.57
N TRP A 213 25.83 0.41 -8.58
CA TRP A 213 24.85 0.06 -9.61
C TRP A 213 23.59 0.93 -9.55
N TRP A 214 23.30 1.60 -8.42
CA TRP A 214 22.08 2.36 -8.22
C TRP A 214 22.16 3.79 -8.80
N SER A 215 22.56 3.88 -10.06
CA SER A 215 22.72 5.14 -10.80
C SER A 215 21.38 5.77 -11.20
N LYS A 216 21.41 6.96 -11.82
CA LYS A 216 20.20 7.61 -12.35
C LYS A 216 19.65 6.83 -13.55
N GLU A 217 20.53 6.30 -14.38
CA GLU A 217 20.18 5.49 -15.54
C GLU A 217 19.48 4.19 -15.12
N ALA A 218 20.01 3.51 -14.09
CA ALA A 218 19.36 2.33 -13.53
C ALA A 218 17.98 2.67 -12.94
N LEU A 219 17.84 3.83 -12.30
CA LEU A 219 16.55 4.32 -11.78
C LEU A 219 15.53 4.51 -12.91
N GLU A 220 15.89 5.19 -14.00
CA GLU A 220 14.99 5.38 -15.14
C GLU A 220 14.59 4.05 -15.78
N LEU A 221 15.54 3.12 -15.96
CA LEU A 221 15.24 1.78 -16.50
C LEU A 221 14.27 1.00 -15.59
N MET A 222 14.44 1.10 -14.27
CA MET A 222 13.50 0.49 -13.32
C MET A 222 12.11 1.10 -13.43
N ILE A 223 12.00 2.44 -13.55
CA ILE A 223 10.71 3.12 -13.73
C ILE A 223 10.06 2.71 -15.06
N GLU A 224 10.84 2.58 -16.13
CA GLU A 224 10.33 2.16 -17.43
C GLU A 224 9.84 0.71 -17.45
N ALA A 225 10.48 -0.17 -16.68
CA ALA A 225 10.08 -1.58 -16.54
C ALA A 225 8.74 -1.77 -15.82
N VAL A 226 8.24 -0.76 -15.10
CA VAL A 226 6.92 -0.81 -14.45
C VAL A 226 5.83 -0.66 -15.51
N SER A 227 5.01 -1.69 -15.67
CA SER A 227 3.87 -1.74 -16.58
C SER A 227 2.62 -1.11 -15.97
N HIS A 228 2.44 -1.16 -14.64
CA HIS A 228 1.26 -0.59 -14.00
C HIS A 228 1.25 0.96 -14.07
N PRO A 229 0.27 1.59 -14.75
CA PRO A 229 0.32 3.02 -15.08
C PRO A 229 0.31 3.90 -13.83
N GLY A 230 -0.45 3.52 -12.79
CA GLY A 230 -0.50 4.28 -11.54
C GLY A 230 0.81 4.21 -10.74
N GLN A 231 1.52 3.08 -10.78
CA GLN A 231 2.81 2.93 -10.08
C GLN A 231 3.91 3.68 -10.86
N LYS A 232 3.93 3.52 -12.19
CA LYS A 232 4.84 4.24 -13.09
C LYS A 232 4.68 5.76 -12.96
N HIS A 233 3.45 6.27 -12.99
CA HIS A 233 3.16 7.69 -12.83
C HIS A 233 3.63 8.22 -11.46
N ARG A 234 3.34 7.48 -10.38
CA ARG A 234 3.81 7.84 -9.03
C ARG A 234 5.34 7.93 -8.95
N LEU A 235 6.05 6.99 -9.55
CA LEU A 235 7.52 6.99 -9.59
C LEU A 235 8.08 8.12 -10.45
N ARG A 236 7.47 8.41 -11.61
CA ARG A 236 7.87 9.55 -12.46
C ARG A 236 7.70 10.89 -11.75
N ASN A 237 6.62 11.08 -10.99
CA ASN A 237 6.37 12.33 -10.26
C ASN A 237 7.41 12.64 -9.17
N ILE A 238 8.21 11.64 -8.78
CA ILE A 238 9.29 11.80 -7.80
C ILE A 238 10.67 11.56 -8.39
N ALA A 239 10.78 11.35 -9.71
CA ALA A 239 12.04 11.05 -10.40
C ALA A 239 13.06 12.19 -10.25
N ASP A 240 12.59 13.45 -10.21
CA ASP A 240 13.42 14.64 -9.94
C ASP A 240 14.03 14.66 -8.53
N LYS A 241 13.53 13.80 -7.63
CA LYS A 241 14.04 13.61 -6.26
C LYS A 241 14.65 12.21 -6.15
N PRO A 242 15.86 11.98 -6.69
CA PRO A 242 16.41 10.63 -6.88
C PRO A 242 16.48 9.83 -5.58
N GLN A 243 16.79 10.45 -4.44
CA GLN A 243 16.81 9.75 -3.15
C GLN A 243 15.42 9.25 -2.71
N GLN A 244 14.37 10.05 -2.96
CA GLN A 244 12.99 9.67 -2.63
C GLN A 244 12.49 8.57 -3.58
N ALA A 245 12.78 8.70 -4.87
CA ALA A 245 12.46 7.69 -5.88
C ALA A 245 13.12 6.34 -5.55
N ARG A 246 14.42 6.35 -5.24
CA ARG A 246 15.17 5.15 -4.81
C ARG A 246 14.53 4.49 -3.59
N PHE A 247 14.26 5.25 -2.54
CA PHE A 247 13.62 4.72 -1.34
C PHE A 247 12.24 4.14 -1.63
N MET A 248 11.45 4.78 -2.50
CA MET A 248 10.14 4.28 -2.89
C MET A 248 10.23 2.96 -3.65
N ILE A 249 11.08 2.87 -4.69
CA ILE A 249 11.30 1.63 -5.44
C ILE A 249 11.76 0.51 -4.51
N LEU A 250 12.69 0.81 -3.61
CA LEU A 250 13.20 -0.17 -2.67
C LEU A 250 12.11 -0.71 -1.75
N ASN A 251 11.27 0.18 -1.22
CA ASN A 251 10.14 -0.24 -0.39
C ASN A 251 9.17 -1.09 -1.22
N MET A 252 8.88 -0.70 -2.46
CA MET A 252 8.00 -1.47 -3.35
C MET A 252 8.57 -2.85 -3.72
N LEU A 253 9.90 -2.96 -3.91
CA LEU A 253 10.61 -4.24 -4.10
C LEU A 253 10.46 -5.13 -2.85
N VAL A 254 10.76 -4.59 -1.67
CA VAL A 254 10.66 -5.31 -0.40
C VAL A 254 9.23 -5.79 -0.14
N GLN A 255 8.23 -4.94 -0.36
CA GLN A 255 6.83 -5.32 -0.21
C GLN A 255 6.36 -6.32 -1.28
N GLY A 256 6.83 -6.17 -2.52
CA GLY A 256 6.55 -7.13 -3.61
C GLY A 256 7.06 -8.52 -3.27
N ILE A 257 8.33 -8.63 -2.85
CA ILE A 257 8.93 -9.90 -2.44
C ILE A 257 8.23 -10.50 -1.22
N ARG A 258 7.85 -9.68 -0.23
CA ARG A 258 7.06 -10.17 0.91
C ARG A 258 5.70 -10.71 0.49
N THR A 259 5.03 -10.04 -0.44
CA THR A 259 3.73 -10.49 -0.96
C THR A 259 3.87 -11.81 -1.71
N GLU A 260 4.91 -11.95 -2.53
CA GLU A 260 5.19 -13.20 -3.24
C GLU A 260 5.59 -14.31 -2.27
N TYR A 261 6.40 -14.00 -1.25
CA TYR A 261 6.74 -14.89 -0.15
C TYR A 261 5.48 -15.38 0.55
N GLU A 262 4.59 -14.48 1.01
CA GLU A 262 3.33 -14.85 1.65
C GLU A 262 2.47 -15.77 0.75
N ALA A 263 2.43 -15.49 -0.56
CA ALA A 263 1.69 -16.30 -1.52
C ALA A 263 2.30 -17.69 -1.78
N GLU A 264 3.63 -17.83 -1.76
CA GLU A 264 4.31 -19.13 -1.81
C GLU A 264 4.19 -19.87 -0.47
N TYR A 265 4.32 -19.13 0.62
CA TYR A 265 4.24 -19.61 2.00
C TYR A 265 2.89 -20.22 2.33
N GLU A 266 1.79 -19.61 1.90
CA GLU A 266 0.45 -20.17 2.07
C GLU A 266 0.25 -21.49 1.30
N LYS A 267 1.03 -21.75 0.23
CA LYS A 267 0.95 -23.03 -0.52
C LYS A 267 1.69 -24.17 0.18
N ILE A 268 2.78 -23.85 0.88
CA ILE A 268 3.65 -24.81 1.56
C ILE A 268 3.37 -24.93 3.06
N LYS A 269 2.33 -24.23 3.54
CA LYS A 269 1.92 -24.21 4.94
C LYS A 269 1.59 -25.65 5.38
N PRO A 270 2.31 -26.20 6.38
CA PRO A 270 2.03 -27.51 6.90
C PRO A 270 0.64 -27.52 7.53
N ASP A 271 -0.04 -28.65 7.39
CA ASP A 271 -1.26 -28.87 8.15
C ASP A 271 -0.92 -29.13 9.63
N GLN A 272 -1.96 -29.07 10.46
CA GLN A 272 -1.80 -29.26 11.91
C GLN A 272 -1.18 -30.63 12.23
N ALA A 273 -1.52 -31.68 11.47
CA ALA A 273 -0.98 -33.01 11.66
C ALA A 273 0.53 -33.09 11.35
N ALA A 274 1.02 -32.38 10.32
CA ALA A 274 2.45 -32.29 10.03
C ALA A 274 3.21 -31.56 11.15
N LEU A 275 2.64 -30.50 11.70
CA LEU A 275 3.23 -29.78 12.84
C LEU A 275 3.32 -30.66 14.09
N GLU A 276 2.28 -31.43 14.41
CA GLU A 276 2.28 -32.35 15.54
C GLU A 276 3.32 -33.47 15.38
N ARG A 277 3.41 -34.06 14.19
CA ARG A 277 4.48 -35.04 13.88
C ARG A 277 5.86 -34.42 14.01
N PHE A 278 6.03 -33.18 13.57
CA PHE A 278 7.28 -32.47 13.69
C PHE A 278 7.64 -32.18 15.15
N PHE A 279 6.67 -31.79 15.99
CA PHE A 279 6.87 -31.57 17.41
C PHE A 279 7.41 -32.82 18.11
N VAL A 280 6.85 -34.01 17.82
CA VAL A 280 7.34 -35.28 18.38
C VAL A 280 8.77 -35.61 17.93
N GLN A 281 9.20 -35.12 16.76
CA GLN A 281 10.55 -35.31 16.24
C GLN A 281 11.58 -34.31 16.80
N LEU A 282 11.14 -33.25 17.47
CA LEU A 282 12.05 -32.33 18.15
C LEU A 282 12.75 -33.03 19.31
N ASN A 283 13.94 -32.56 19.65
CA ASN A 283 14.62 -33.00 20.87
C ASN A 283 13.84 -32.50 22.11
N SER A 284 14.14 -33.08 23.27
CA SER A 284 13.46 -32.73 24.53
C SER A 284 13.58 -31.24 24.88
N GLU A 285 14.71 -30.63 24.57
CA GLU A 285 14.95 -29.18 24.80
C GLU A 285 14.02 -28.32 23.93
N GLY A 286 13.90 -28.61 22.63
CA GLY A 286 13.01 -27.87 21.73
C GLY A 286 11.53 -28.08 22.04
N GLN A 287 11.16 -29.29 22.49
CA GLN A 287 9.80 -29.56 22.97
C GLN A 287 9.47 -28.74 24.22
N ASP A 288 10.37 -28.73 25.20
CA ASP A 288 10.19 -27.98 26.45
C ASP A 288 10.17 -26.46 26.22
N GLU A 289 11.04 -25.93 25.36
CA GLU A 289 11.02 -24.51 24.97
C GLU A 289 9.65 -24.10 24.42
N ILE A 290 9.08 -24.90 23.52
CA ILE A 290 7.76 -24.62 22.92
C ILE A 290 6.66 -24.74 23.98
N MET A 291 6.67 -25.79 24.81
CA MET A 291 5.62 -26.03 25.81
C MET A 291 5.54 -24.94 26.90
N ARG A 292 6.62 -24.21 27.16
CA ARG A 292 6.64 -23.08 28.09
C ARG A 292 5.95 -21.83 27.56
N LEU A 293 5.73 -21.72 26.25
CA LEU A 293 5.10 -20.56 25.63
C LEU A 293 3.56 -20.60 25.78
N PRO A 294 2.86 -19.45 25.78
CA PRO A 294 1.40 -19.39 25.63
C PRO A 294 0.93 -20.06 24.33
N PHE A 295 -0.25 -20.68 24.33
CA PHE A 295 -0.76 -21.51 23.23
C PHE A 295 -0.69 -20.85 21.84
N ASP A 296 -0.99 -19.55 21.74
CA ASP A 296 -0.90 -18.76 20.51
C ASP A 296 0.55 -18.63 19.99
N GLN A 297 1.52 -18.57 20.90
CA GLN A 297 2.94 -18.52 20.59
C GLN A 297 3.54 -19.90 20.31
N GLN A 298 2.99 -20.96 20.91
CA GLN A 298 3.45 -22.34 20.68
C GLN A 298 3.33 -22.71 19.21
N GLN A 299 2.15 -22.51 18.61
CA GLN A 299 1.90 -22.84 17.20
C GLN A 299 2.82 -22.05 16.28
N LYS A 300 3.00 -20.75 16.55
CA LYS A 300 3.91 -19.90 15.78
C LYS A 300 5.35 -20.39 15.86
N LYS A 301 5.86 -20.65 17.07
CA LYS A 301 7.24 -21.12 17.28
C LYS A 301 7.48 -22.49 16.64
N LEU A 302 6.53 -23.41 16.77
CA LEU A 302 6.61 -24.75 16.17
C LEU A 302 6.65 -24.65 14.64
N PHE A 303 5.82 -23.79 14.08
CA PHE A 303 5.78 -23.53 12.65
C PHE A 303 7.06 -22.86 12.14
N ASP A 304 7.57 -21.84 12.84
CA ASP A 304 8.84 -21.19 12.52
C ASP A 304 10.00 -22.20 12.54
N ALA A 305 10.03 -23.09 13.54
CA ALA A 305 11.02 -24.17 13.63
C ALA A 305 10.89 -25.20 12.51
N TYR A 306 9.66 -25.57 12.13
CA TYR A 306 9.39 -26.45 11.00
C TYR A 306 9.92 -25.85 9.69
N MET A 307 9.57 -24.58 9.44
CA MET A 307 10.01 -23.87 8.23
C MET A 307 11.53 -23.72 8.22
N ALA A 308 12.15 -23.37 9.34
CA ALA A 308 13.61 -23.26 9.42
C ALA A 308 14.32 -24.58 9.08
N LYS A 309 13.81 -25.72 9.59
CA LYS A 309 14.35 -27.04 9.25
C LYS A 309 14.16 -27.35 7.77
N LYS A 310 12.96 -27.11 7.24
CA LYS A 310 12.66 -27.38 5.82
C LYS A 310 13.43 -26.49 4.86
N SER A 311 13.62 -25.22 5.20
CA SER A 311 14.50 -24.32 4.44
C SER A 311 15.96 -24.74 4.45
N ALA A 312 16.44 -25.35 5.55
CA ALA A 312 17.80 -25.89 5.60
C ALA A 312 17.96 -27.16 4.74
N GLU A 313 16.93 -28.00 4.68
CA GLU A 313 16.90 -29.22 3.86
C GLU A 313 16.72 -28.90 2.36
N ASP A 314 15.84 -27.95 2.03
CA ASP A 314 15.45 -27.60 0.67
C ASP A 314 15.11 -26.10 0.55
N PRO A 315 16.13 -25.23 0.42
CA PRO A 315 15.95 -23.77 0.43
C PRO A 315 15.24 -23.23 -0.81
N ASP A 316 15.17 -24.02 -1.90
CA ASP A 316 14.54 -23.56 -3.14
C ASP A 316 13.02 -23.79 -3.09
N ASN A 317 12.53 -24.84 -2.40
CA ASN A 317 11.09 -25.07 -2.19
C ASN A 317 10.55 -24.48 -0.87
N PHE A 318 11.42 -24.29 0.12
CA PHE A 318 11.09 -23.64 1.39
C PHE A 318 11.96 -22.39 1.55
N PRO A 319 11.68 -21.30 0.83
CA PRO A 319 12.46 -20.07 0.97
C PRO A 319 12.45 -19.61 2.43
N HIS A 320 13.60 -19.14 2.92
CA HIS A 320 13.64 -18.42 4.18
C HIS A 320 12.83 -17.13 4.06
N PRO A 321 12.20 -16.66 5.15
CA PRO A 321 11.63 -15.32 5.17
C PRO A 321 12.72 -14.33 4.78
N PRO A 322 12.45 -13.40 3.84
CA PRO A 322 13.49 -12.54 3.30
C PRO A 322 14.10 -11.69 4.41
N GLN A 323 15.34 -12.02 4.79
CA GLN A 323 16.10 -11.31 5.80
C GLN A 323 16.84 -10.15 5.15
N PHE A 324 16.17 -9.01 4.99
CA PHE A 324 16.80 -7.80 4.45
C PHE A 324 17.76 -7.15 5.46
N LEU A 325 18.82 -7.87 5.85
CA LEU A 325 19.81 -7.39 6.83
C LEU A 325 20.46 -6.08 6.40
N TRP A 326 20.63 -5.87 5.09
CA TRP A 326 21.09 -4.61 4.52
C TRP A 326 20.12 -3.45 4.80
N LEU A 327 18.80 -3.69 4.80
CA LEU A 327 17.79 -2.67 5.10
C LEU A 327 17.87 -2.27 6.58
N GLN A 328 18.05 -3.25 7.48
CA GLN A 328 18.25 -2.99 8.90
C GLN A 328 19.52 -2.15 9.14
N ARG A 329 20.62 -2.45 8.44
CA ARG A 329 21.84 -1.63 8.49
C ARG A 329 21.63 -0.22 7.97
N MET A 330 20.91 -0.03 6.87
CA MET A 330 20.60 1.31 6.36
C MET A 330 19.76 2.12 7.36
N GLN A 331 18.76 1.49 8.00
CA GLN A 331 17.94 2.14 9.02
C GLN A 331 18.78 2.54 10.24
N GLN A 332 19.66 1.65 10.70
CA GLN A 332 20.59 1.94 11.80
C GLN A 332 21.54 3.09 11.44
N ALA A 333 22.11 3.11 10.24
CA ALA A 333 22.99 4.18 9.77
C ALA A 333 22.24 5.53 9.66
N ALA A 334 20.98 5.53 9.23
CA ALA A 334 20.14 6.72 9.19
C ALA A 334 19.82 7.25 10.60
N ALA A 335 19.50 6.35 11.54
CA ALA A 335 19.24 6.72 12.93
C ALA A 335 20.47 7.30 13.63
N GLN A 336 21.66 6.75 13.37
CA GLN A 336 22.92 7.28 13.90
C GLN A 336 23.24 8.70 13.41
N ARG A 337 22.75 9.11 12.22
CA ARG A 337 22.90 10.49 11.72
C ARG A 337 22.03 11.50 12.46
N LEU A 338 20.86 11.08 12.93
CA LEU A 338 19.95 11.94 13.70
C LEU A 338 20.41 12.11 15.15
N ASN A 339 21.11 11.10 15.69
CA ASN A 339 21.52 11.06 17.10
C ASN A 339 23.00 11.41 17.34
N ARG A 340 23.71 11.97 16.36
CA ARG A 340 25.13 12.34 16.56
C ARG A 340 25.19 13.59 17.46
N PRO A 341 25.64 13.48 18.73
CA PRO A 341 25.66 14.62 19.64
C PRO A 341 26.80 15.55 19.21
N GLY A 342 26.46 16.79 18.84
CA GLY A 342 27.46 17.84 18.61
C GLY A 342 27.62 18.35 17.18
N ASP A 343 26.94 17.77 16.18
CA ASP A 343 26.88 18.42 14.87
C ASP A 343 25.73 19.44 14.89
N PRO A 344 26.01 20.77 14.80
CA PRO A 344 24.94 21.75 14.65
C PRO A 344 24.13 21.41 13.38
N PRO A 345 22.80 21.61 13.40
CA PRO A 345 21.96 21.30 12.25
C PRO A 345 22.54 22.01 11.03
N ARG A 346 23.01 21.23 10.05
CA ARG A 346 23.47 21.78 8.77
C ARG A 346 22.32 22.63 8.24
N PRO A 347 22.54 23.93 7.94
CA PRO A 347 21.52 24.72 7.30
C PRO A 347 21.18 24.03 5.99
N ALA A 348 19.97 23.48 5.93
CA ALA A 348 19.41 22.98 4.70
C ALA A 348 19.42 24.13 3.69
N ASP A 349 19.69 23.83 2.43
CA ASP A 349 19.58 24.71 1.26
C ASP A 349 18.14 25.23 1.11
N ALA A 350 17.75 26.13 2.00
CA ALA A 350 16.41 26.66 2.15
C ALA A 350 16.50 28.16 2.44
N ASP A 351 17.26 28.94 1.65
CA ASP A 351 17.00 30.38 1.56
C ASP A 351 17.62 31.08 0.33
N THR A 352 17.11 30.80 -0.87
CA THR A 352 17.25 31.74 -2.01
C THR A 352 15.93 32.17 -2.62
N SER A 353 14.80 31.56 -2.27
CA SER A 353 13.49 31.91 -2.85
C SER A 353 12.64 32.86 -1.98
N GLN A 354 12.92 33.02 -0.68
CA GLN A 354 12.15 33.95 0.17
C GLN A 354 12.72 35.37 0.23
N ARG A 355 14.03 35.56 -0.02
CA ARG A 355 14.65 36.91 -0.07
C ARG A 355 14.28 37.73 -1.31
N GLU A 356 13.90 37.11 -2.43
CA GLU A 356 13.48 37.86 -3.62
C GLU A 356 12.02 38.37 -3.55
N ILE A 357 11.13 37.64 -2.87
CA ILE A 357 9.72 38.05 -2.74
C ILE A 357 9.59 39.27 -1.81
N ASN A 358 10.45 39.37 -0.79
CA ASN A 358 10.44 40.51 0.14
C ASN A 358 11.15 41.77 -0.40
N LYS A 359 12.04 41.67 -1.41
CA LYS A 359 12.60 42.85 -2.08
C LYS A 359 11.64 43.49 -3.08
N LYS A 360 10.79 42.71 -3.76
CA LYS A 360 9.79 43.25 -4.73
C LYS A 360 8.60 43.98 -4.11
N LYS A 361 8.41 43.94 -2.79
CA LYS A 361 7.33 44.66 -2.10
C LYS A 361 7.70 46.06 -1.57
N LYS A 362 8.97 46.48 -1.66
CA LYS A 362 9.43 47.75 -1.07
C LYS A 362 9.49 48.93 -2.05
N ASP A 363 9.37 48.69 -3.36
CA ASP A 363 9.43 49.74 -4.38
C ASP A 363 8.09 49.93 -5.09
N LYS A 364 7.08 50.41 -4.36
CA LYS A 364 5.86 50.97 -4.97
C LYS A 364 5.76 52.46 -4.61
N PRO A 365 5.84 53.39 -5.57
CA PRO A 365 5.84 54.82 -5.31
C PRO A 365 4.47 55.30 -4.82
N LYS A 366 4.48 56.07 -3.72
CA LYS A 366 3.32 56.82 -3.21
C LYS A 366 2.95 57.93 -4.20
N GLY A 367 1.92 57.69 -4.99
CA GLY A 367 1.25 58.71 -5.81
C GLY A 367 0.48 59.71 -4.96
N LYS A 368 0.63 60.99 -5.33
CA LYS A 368 0.03 62.20 -4.76
C LYS A 368 -1.49 62.10 -4.62
N ALA A 369 -2.02 62.45 -3.44
CA ALA A 369 -3.42 62.81 -3.27
C ALA A 369 -3.58 64.32 -3.57
N GLY A 370 -4.34 64.62 -4.62
CA GLY A 370 -4.74 65.98 -4.99
C GLY A 370 -5.87 66.49 -4.09
N LYS A 371 -5.74 67.77 -3.75
CA LYS A 371 -6.76 68.65 -3.16
C LYS A 371 -7.81 69.05 -4.21
N ALA A 372 -9.09 69.01 -3.85
CA ALA A 372 -10.18 69.91 -4.27
C ALA A 372 -11.37 69.59 -3.33
N GLY A 373 -11.88 70.51 -2.50
CA GLY A 373 -12.73 71.65 -2.87
C GLY A 373 -14.18 71.14 -2.94
N ALA A 374 -15.03 71.30 -1.91
CA ALA A 374 -15.90 72.48 -1.68
C ALA A 374 -16.66 72.84 -2.98
N GLU A 375 -17.99 72.69 -3.09
CA GLU A 375 -19.03 73.43 -2.36
C GLU A 375 -20.45 72.80 -2.56
N PRO A 376 -21.51 73.34 -1.91
CA PRO A 376 -22.78 72.67 -1.63
C PRO A 376 -23.96 73.07 -2.54
N GLU A 377 -25.13 72.54 -2.15
CA GLU A 377 -26.52 72.68 -2.63
C GLU A 377 -27.01 71.68 -3.68
#